data_AF-G5KHV4-F1
#
_entry.id   AF-G5KHV4-F1
#
_cell.length_a   1.000
_cell.length_b   1.000
_cell.length_c   1.000
_cell.angle_alpha   90.00
_cell.angle_beta   90.00
_cell.angle_gamma   90.00
#
_symmetry.space_group_name_H-M   'P 1'
#
loop_
_entity.id
_entity.type
_entity.pdbx_description
1 polymer ?
#
loop_
_entity_poly.entity_id
_entity_poly.type
_entity_poly.pdbx_seq_one_letter_code
_entity_poly.pdbx_strand_id
1 'polypeptide(L)'
;MLGLFANVGLTNIIALSLPVLMFIYPLAIILIVLTIVDYFINLNRIVFAVTIYTTLLAAIFDGLNASPKMIISNEFCQQLLHFAKHYIPLFNIGMGWVLPALISFSFVFSYQVFFKNQEQH
;
A
#
# COMPACT_ATOMS: atom_id res chain seq x y z
N MET A 1 3.88 34.89 20.03
CA MET A 1 5.01 34.77 19.09
C MET A 1 5.63 33.37 19.10
N LEU A 2 5.99 32.79 20.26
CA LEU A 2 6.56 31.42 20.36
C LEU A 2 5.65 30.30 19.79
N GLY A 3 4.33 30.39 19.99
CA GLY A 3 3.38 29.40 19.47
C GLY A 3 3.32 29.31 17.94
N LEU A 4 3.59 30.41 17.22
CA LEU A 4 3.65 30.41 15.75
C LEU A 4 4.88 29.65 15.25
N PHE A 5 6.05 29.87 15.87
CA PHE A 5 7.28 29.15 15.53
C PHE A 5 7.18 27.65 15.84
N ALA A 6 6.56 27.30 16.98
CA ALA A 6 6.28 25.91 17.33
C ALA A 6 5.34 25.23 16.30
N ASN A 7 4.29 25.92 15.86
CA ASN A 7 3.34 25.38 14.88
C ASN A 7 3.96 25.20 13.49
N VAL A 8 4.85 26.11 13.07
CA VAL A 8 5.59 25.95 11.79
C VAL A 8 6.51 24.74 11.83
N GLY A 9 7.26 24.55 12.92
CA GLY A 9 8.11 23.37 13.10
C GLY A 9 7.32 22.06 13.12
N LEU A 10 6.24 22.00 13.91
CA LEU A 10 5.35 20.84 13.99
C LEU A 10 4.72 20.49 12.64
N THR A 11 4.26 21.50 11.89
CA THR A 11 3.64 21.31 10.57
C THR A 11 4.62 20.65 9.59
N ASN A 12 5.90 21.06 9.62
CA ASN A 12 6.92 20.44 8.78
C ASN A 12 7.21 18.98 9.16
N ILE A 13 7.23 18.66 10.46
CA ILE A 13 7.40 17.28 10.92
C ILE A 13 6.24 16.42 10.41
N ILE A 14 5.00 16.87 10.59
CA ILE A 14 3.80 16.15 10.11
C ILE A 14 3.85 15.97 8.58
N ALA A 15 4.19 17.02 7.84
CA ALA A 15 4.25 17.00 6.38
C ALA A 15 5.28 16.00 5.83
N LEU A 16 6.39 15.76 6.54
CA LEU A 16 7.41 14.78 6.16
C LEU A 16 7.11 13.38 6.69
N SER A 17 6.39 13.24 7.81
CA SER A 17 5.98 11.94 8.34
C SER A 17 4.79 11.33 7.60
N LEU A 18 3.89 12.14 7.04
CA LEU A 18 2.69 11.64 6.36
C LEU A 18 2.99 10.71 5.17
N PRO A 19 3.96 11.01 4.27
CA PRO A 19 4.32 10.11 3.16
C PRO A 19 4.89 8.79 3.64
N VAL A 20 5.74 8.84 4.66
CA VAL A 20 6.34 7.66 5.29
C VAL A 20 5.26 6.81 5.92
N LEU A 21 4.31 7.42 6.63
CA LEU A 21 3.15 6.73 7.18
C LEU A 21 2.33 6.08 6.07
N MET A 22 1.98 6.82 5.02
CA MET A 22 1.20 6.36 3.87
C MET A 22 1.85 5.18 3.12
N PHE A 23 3.17 5.08 3.16
CA PHE A 23 3.92 3.95 2.63
C PHE A 23 3.95 2.74 3.57
N ILE A 24 4.16 2.96 4.88
CA ILE A 24 4.34 1.87 5.85
C ILE A 24 3.00 1.26 6.30
N TYR A 25 1.94 2.06 6.45
CA TYR A 25 0.68 1.59 7.02
C TYR A 25 0.03 0.44 6.20
N PRO A 26 0.02 0.43 4.85
CA PRO A 26 -0.58 -0.65 4.08
C PRO A 26 0.16 -1.97 4.31
N LEU A 27 1.50 -1.90 4.36
CA LEU A 27 2.35 -3.06 4.61
C LEU A 27 2.10 -3.63 6.00
N ALA A 28 2.02 -2.77 7.01
CA ALA A 28 1.72 -3.19 8.37
C ALA A 28 0.35 -3.87 8.46
N ILE A 29 -0.70 -3.28 7.87
CA ILE A 29 -2.04 -3.86 7.86
C ILE A 29 -2.04 -5.21 7.14
N ILE A 30 -1.44 -5.29 5.95
CA ILE A 30 -1.41 -6.54 5.17
C ILE A 30 -0.62 -7.63 5.88
N LEU A 31 0.50 -7.30 6.53
CA LEU A 31 1.24 -8.26 7.34
C LEU A 31 0.38 -8.81 8.47
N ILE A 32 -0.31 -7.94 9.23
CA ILE A 32 -1.20 -8.37 10.31
C ILE A 32 -2.32 -9.27 9.77
N VAL A 33 -2.98 -8.86 8.70
CA VAL A 33 -4.08 -9.62 8.08
C VAL A 33 -3.58 -10.98 7.60
N LEU A 34 -2.47 -11.03 6.86
CA LEU A 34 -1.92 -12.28 6.35
C LEU A 34 -1.45 -13.19 7.47
N THR A 35 -0.85 -12.68 8.54
CA THR A 35 -0.48 -13.49 9.71
C THR A 35 -1.70 -14.08 10.40
N ILE A 36 -2.79 -13.31 10.55
CA ILE A 36 -4.04 -13.82 11.11
C ILE A 36 -4.62 -14.90 10.20
N VAL A 37 -4.68 -14.67 8.89
CA VAL A 37 -5.20 -15.65 7.92
C VAL A 37 -4.33 -16.91 7.91
N ASP A 38 -3.01 -16.77 7.92
CA ASP A 38 -2.05 -17.88 7.98
C ASP A 38 -2.32 -18.82 9.16
N TYR A 39 -2.64 -18.26 10.33
CA TYR A 39 -3.01 -19.05 11.52
C TYR A 39 -4.23 -19.96 11.28
N PHE A 40 -5.20 -19.53 10.46
CA PHE A 40 -6.41 -20.32 10.18
C PHE A 40 -6.23 -21.36 9.06
N ILE A 41 -5.47 -21.03 8.00
CA ILE A 41 -5.45 -21.83 6.77
C ILE A 41 -4.05 -22.27 6.31
N ASN A 42 -2.99 -21.96 7.06
CA ASN A 42 -1.59 -22.26 6.72
C ASN A 42 -1.25 -21.80 5.29
N LEU A 43 -1.11 -20.49 5.12
CA LEU A 43 -0.81 -19.87 3.84
C LEU A 43 0.58 -20.30 3.35
N ASN A 44 0.70 -20.48 2.04
CA ASN A 44 2.01 -20.67 1.44
C ASN A 44 2.76 -19.34 1.37
N ARG A 45 4.08 -19.44 1.54
CA ARG A 45 5.02 -18.33 1.39
C ARG A 45 4.84 -17.55 0.08
N ILE A 46 4.41 -18.19 -1.01
CA ILE A 46 4.15 -17.53 -2.29
C ILE A 46 2.97 -16.56 -2.18
N VAL A 47 1.84 -16.96 -1.58
CA VAL A 47 0.68 -16.07 -1.37
C VAL A 47 1.12 -14.86 -0.54
N PHE A 48 1.86 -15.12 0.54
CA PHE A 48 2.37 -14.08 1.44
C PHE A 48 3.25 -13.06 0.69
N ALA A 49 4.24 -13.55 -0.08
CA ALA A 49 5.19 -12.71 -0.79
C ALA A 49 4.55 -11.88 -1.91
N VAL A 50 3.67 -12.49 -2.72
CA VAL A 50 3.02 -11.77 -3.84
C VAL A 50 2.07 -10.70 -3.30
N THR A 51 1.26 -11.00 -2.28
CA THR A 51 0.35 -10.01 -1.70
C THR A 51 1.11 -8.84 -1.08
N ILE A 52 2.22 -9.08 -0.36
CA ILE A 52 3.06 -7.99 0.15
C ILE A 52 3.69 -7.19 -0.97
N TYR A 53 4.25 -7.83 -1.99
CA TYR A 53 4.94 -7.13 -3.08
C TYR A 53 4.00 -6.24 -3.90
N THR A 54 2.79 -6.71 -4.18
CA THR A 54 1.77 -5.92 -4.87
C THR A 54 1.27 -4.76 -4.01
N THR A 55 1.07 -4.99 -2.71
CA THR A 55 0.75 -3.93 -1.73
C THR A 55 1.87 -2.88 -1.66
N LEU A 56 3.13 -3.32 -1.65
CA LEU A 56 4.31 -2.46 -1.62
C LEU A 56 4.34 -1.53 -2.84
N LEU A 57 4.13 -2.07 -4.04
CA LEU A 57 4.10 -1.26 -5.26
C LEU A 57 2.99 -0.21 -5.21
N ALA A 58 1.80 -0.57 -4.73
CA ALA A 58 0.69 0.37 -4.58
C ALA A 58 0.96 1.44 -3.51
N ALA A 59 1.54 1.05 -2.37
CA ALA A 59 1.86 1.94 -1.26
C ALA A 59 2.91 3.02 -1.63
N ILE A 60 3.77 2.76 -2.63
CA ILE A 60 4.66 3.79 -3.18
C ILE A 60 3.85 4.95 -3.79
N PHE A 61 2.77 4.66 -4.51
CA PHE A 61 1.91 5.69 -5.09
C PHE A 61 1.15 6.46 -4.02
N ASP A 62 0.64 5.77 -2.99
CA ASP A 62 -0.04 6.42 -1.85
C ASP A 62 0.92 7.34 -1.08
N GLY A 63 2.15 6.88 -0.83
CA GLY A 63 3.22 7.69 -0.22
C GLY A 63 3.62 8.90 -1.08
N LEU A 64 3.75 8.71 -2.39
CA LEU A 64 4.02 9.81 -3.33
C LEU A 64 2.86 10.82 -3.35
N ASN A 65 1.61 10.37 -3.37
CA ASN A 65 0.43 11.24 -3.37
C ASN A 65 0.32 12.08 -2.08
N ALA A 66 0.79 11.54 -0.95
CA ALA A 66 0.83 12.22 0.33
C ALA A 66 2.05 13.13 0.51
N SER A 67 2.98 13.14 -0.45
CA SER A 67 4.21 13.93 -0.37
C SER A 67 3.95 15.45 -0.48
N PRO A 68 4.75 16.27 0.22
CA PRO A 68 4.67 17.73 0.11
C PRO A 68 4.76 18.21 -1.33
N LYS A 69 4.11 19.34 -1.63
CA LYS A 69 4.10 19.95 -2.97
C LYS A 69 5.50 20.12 -3.57
N MET A 70 6.53 20.34 -2.76
CA MET A 70 7.92 20.44 -3.19
C MET A 70 8.44 19.18 -3.90
N ILE A 71 7.91 18.00 -3.55
CA ILE A 71 8.31 16.71 -4.13
C ILE A 71 7.45 16.38 -5.37
N ILE A 72 6.15 16.68 -5.31
CA ILE A 72 5.19 16.31 -6.36
C ILE A 72 4.94 17.40 -7.41
N SER A 73 5.63 18.55 -7.34
CA SER A 73 5.39 19.68 -8.23
C SER A 73 5.89 19.46 -9.66
N ASN A 74 6.77 18.48 -9.90
CA ASN A 74 7.25 18.22 -11.26
C ASN A 74 6.13 17.64 -12.16
N GLU A 75 6.24 17.85 -13.48
CA GLU A 75 5.21 17.39 -14.42
C GLU A 75 5.05 15.86 -14.42
N PHE A 76 6.15 15.13 -14.25
CA PHE A 76 6.16 13.67 -14.23
C PHE A 76 5.31 13.07 -13.08
N CYS A 77 5.51 13.55 -11.85
CA CYS A 77 4.74 13.11 -10.68
C CYS A 77 3.28 13.52 -10.82
N GLN A 78 2.97 14.70 -11.37
CA GLN A 78 1.58 15.10 -11.58
C GLN A 78 0.87 14.21 -12.60
N GLN A 79 1.51 13.87 -13.72
CA GLN A 79 0.97 12.93 -14.69
C GLN A 79 0.75 11.53 -14.09
N LEU A 80 1.74 11.05 -13.33
CA LEU A 80 1.68 9.74 -12.67
C LEU A 80 0.55 9.68 -11.62
N LEU A 81 0.40 10.73 -10.81
CA LEU A 81 -0.67 10.82 -9.81
C LEU A 81 -2.04 11.00 -10.47
N HIS A 82 -2.13 11.74 -11.58
CA HIS A 82 -3.38 11.86 -12.32
C HIS A 82 -3.83 10.51 -12.90
N PHE A 83 -2.89 9.75 -13.46
CA PHE A 83 -3.14 8.37 -13.89
C PHE A 83 -3.62 7.50 -12.71
N ALA A 84 -2.89 7.50 -11.59
CA ALA A 84 -3.26 6.73 -10.41
C ALA A 84 -4.66 7.08 -9.89
N LYS A 85 -5.01 8.37 -9.81
CA LYS A 85 -6.35 8.83 -9.38
C LYS A 85 -7.49 8.38 -10.29
N HIS A 86 -7.22 8.17 -11.57
CA HIS A 86 -8.24 7.78 -12.54
C HIS A 86 -8.39 6.25 -12.66
N TYR A 87 -7.28 5.52 -12.60
CA TYR A 87 -7.27 4.08 -12.86
C TYR A 87 -7.19 3.20 -11.60
N ILE A 88 -6.70 3.73 -10.47
CA ILE A 88 -6.60 2.97 -9.22
C ILE A 88 -7.79 3.37 -8.34
N PRO A 89 -8.77 2.48 -8.13
CA PRO A 89 -9.90 2.78 -7.25
C PRO A 89 -9.42 2.96 -5.81
N LEU A 90 -10.17 3.78 -5.05
CA LEU A 90 -9.86 4.15 -3.66
C LEU A 90 -8.55 4.95 -3.46
N PHE A 91 -7.81 5.26 -4.53
CA PHE A 91 -6.58 6.06 -4.45
C PHE A 91 -6.82 7.47 -3.89
N ASN A 92 -7.96 8.08 -4.19
CA ASN A 92 -8.32 9.42 -3.70
C ASN A 92 -8.47 9.51 -2.17
N ILE A 93 -8.71 8.38 -1.50
CA ILE A 93 -8.80 8.30 -0.03
C ILE A 93 -7.55 7.65 0.58
N GLY A 94 -6.48 7.49 -0.20
CA GLY A 94 -5.22 6.88 0.20
C GLY A 94 -5.24 5.36 0.31
N MET A 95 -6.31 4.69 -0.14
CA MET A 95 -6.48 3.22 -0.05
C MET A 95 -6.18 2.53 -1.39
N GLY A 96 -5.28 3.07 -2.21
CA GLY A 96 -4.95 2.52 -3.53
C GLY A 96 -4.39 1.09 -3.48
N TRP A 97 -3.85 0.69 -2.34
CA TRP A 97 -3.30 -0.65 -2.08
C TRP A 97 -4.33 -1.76 -1.85
N VAL A 98 -5.56 -1.44 -1.45
CA VAL A 98 -6.55 -2.45 -1.01
C VAL A 98 -6.90 -3.41 -2.14
N LEU A 99 -7.24 -2.89 -3.32
CA LEU A 99 -7.60 -3.73 -4.46
C LEU A 99 -6.42 -4.56 -4.98
N PRO A 100 -5.21 -4.00 -5.21
CA PRO A 100 -4.02 -4.79 -5.53
C PRO A 100 -3.76 -5.95 -4.55
N ALA A 101 -3.89 -5.69 -3.24
CA ALA A 101 -3.70 -6.70 -2.22
C ALA A 101 -4.77 -7.81 -2.27
N LEU A 102 -6.05 -7.43 -2.41
CA LEU A 102 -7.15 -8.39 -2.48
C LEU A 102 -7.12 -9.24 -3.76
N ILE A 103 -6.83 -8.63 -4.90
CA ILE A 103 -6.76 -9.32 -6.20
C ILE A 103 -5.61 -10.32 -6.18
N SER A 104 -4.41 -9.89 -5.76
CA SER A 104 -3.25 -10.77 -5.70
C SER A 104 -3.44 -11.91 -4.71
N PHE A 105 -3.97 -11.63 -3.51
CA PHE A 105 -4.28 -12.65 -2.51
C PHE A 105 -5.27 -13.68 -3.07
N SER A 106 -6.41 -13.23 -3.59
CA SER A 106 -7.46 -14.12 -4.08
C SER A 106 -7.01 -14.95 -5.27
N PHE A 107 -6.27 -14.35 -6.20
CA PHE A 107 -5.76 -15.01 -7.40
C PHE A 107 -4.72 -16.08 -7.07
N VAL A 108 -3.70 -15.73 -6.27
CA VAL A 108 -2.63 -16.68 -5.91
C VAL A 108 -3.14 -17.77 -4.98
N PHE A 109 -4.02 -17.43 -4.03
CA PHE A 109 -4.64 -18.41 -3.15
C PHE A 109 -5.47 -19.43 -3.96
N SER A 110 -6.32 -18.97 -4.88
CA SER A 110 -7.11 -19.85 -5.73
C SER A 110 -6.22 -20.74 -6.60
N TYR A 111 -5.22 -20.16 -7.26
CA TYR A 111 -4.24 -20.90 -8.06
C TYR A 111 -3.58 -22.00 -7.23
N GLN A 112 -3.12 -21.68 -6.02
CA GLN A 112 -2.47 -22.65 -5.14
C GLN A 112 -3.40 -23.81 -4.74
N VAL A 113 -4.68 -23.53 -4.43
CA VAL A 113 -5.65 -24.56 -4.06
C VAL A 113 -5.91 -25.53 -5.23
N PHE A 114 -6.04 -25.02 -6.46
CA PHE A 114 -6.24 -25.86 -7.64
C PHE A 114 -5.04 -26.76 -7.95
N PHE A 115 -3.81 -26.24 -7.83
CA PHE A 115 -2.60 -27.02 -8.12
C PHE A 115 -2.27 -28.05 -7.03
N LYS A 116 -2.47 -27.73 -5.75
CA LYS A 116 -2.25 -28.67 -4.64
C LYS A 116 -3.14 -29.92 -4.75
N ASN A 117 -4.35 -29.80 -5.32
CA ASN A 117 -5.25 -30.93 -5.53
C ASN A 117 -4.82 -31.88 -6.66
N GLN A 118 -3.96 -31.45 -7.59
CA GLN A 118 -3.52 -32.29 -8.71
C GLN A 118 -2.36 -33.23 -8.33
N GLU A 119 -1.53 -32.87 -7.34
CA GLU A 119 -0.41 -33.71 -6.89
C GLU A 119 -0.82 -34.85 -5.94
N GLN A 120 -2.10 -34.95 -5.58
CA GLN A 120 -2.62 -36.02 -4.70
C GLN A 120 -3.36 -37.14 -5.44
N HIS A 121 -3.34 -37.15 -6.77
CA HIS A 121 -3.83 -38.23 -7.63
C HIS A 121 -2.67 -38.91 -8.35
#